data_AF-A0A370AZQ3-F1
#
_entry.id   AF-A0A370AZQ3-F1
#
_cell.length_a   1.000
_cell.length_b   1.000
_cell.length_c   1.000
_cell.angle_alpha   90.00
_cell.angle_beta   90.00
_cell.angle_gamma   90.00
#
_symmetry.space_group_name_H-M   'P 1'
#
loop_
_entity.id
_entity.type
_entity.pdbx_description
1 polymer ?
#
loop_
_entity_poly.entity_id
_entity_poly.type
_entity_poly.pdbx_seq_one_letter_code
_entity_poly.pdbx_strand_id
1 'polypeptide(L)' 'MIVFDRRQDMVAKIIDFSGPLVHLLRPSGLNWRTSWVSLRPGTPYERRQIAALAKLHRQRQPRP' A
#
# COMPACT_ATOMS: atom_id res chain seq x y z
N MET A 1 -8.26 -2.12 2.18
CA MET A 1 -7.78 -1.71 3.53
C MET A 1 -6.35 -1.18 3.42
N ILE A 2 -5.95 -0.17 4.21
CA ILE A 2 -4.54 0.30 4.28
C ILE A 2 -3.82 -0.43 5.40
N VAL A 3 -2.64 -0.96 5.09
CA VAL A 3 -1.79 -1.72 5.99
C VAL A 3 -0.35 -1.23 5.93
N PHE A 4 0.37 -1.48 7.00
CA PHE A 4 1.82 -1.34 7.05
C PHE A 4 2.45 -2.72 7.06
N ASP A 5 3.34 -2.98 6.10
CA ASP A 5 4.12 -4.19 5.99
C ASP A 5 5.44 -4.02 6.75
N ARG A 6 5.63 -4.81 7.81
CA ARG A 6 6.84 -4.77 8.64
C ARG A 6 8.08 -5.30 7.92
N ARG A 7 7.93 -6.15 6.89
CA ARG A 7 9.07 -6.70 6.15
C ARG A 7 9.64 -5.71 5.15
N GLN A 8 8.77 -4.91 4.55
CA GLN A 8 9.15 -3.89 3.58
C GLN A 8 9.32 -2.51 4.21
N ASP A 9 8.93 -2.34 5.48
CA ASP A 9 8.87 -1.06 6.18
C ASP A 9 8.04 -0.02 5.41
N MET A 10 6.91 -0.46 4.85
CA MET A 10 6.13 0.32 3.88
C MET A 10 4.62 0.21 4.08
N VAL A 11 3.92 1.30 3.74
CA VAL A 11 2.45 1.36 3.71
C VAL A 11 1.93 1.00 2.33
N ALA A 12 0.87 0.19 2.28
CA ALA A 12 0.20 -0.19 1.05
C ALA A 12 -1.32 -0.41 1.23
N LYS A 13 -2.02 -0.52 0.10
CA LYS A 13 -3.42 -0.95 0.05
C LYS A 13 -3.47 -2.44 -0.26
N ILE A 14 -4.24 -3.20 0.51
CA ILE A 14 -4.59 -4.57 0.15
C ILE A 14 -5.51 -4.54 -1.08
N ILE A 15 -5.11 -5.26 -2.12
CA ILE A 15 -5.89 -5.42 -3.35
C ILE A 15 -6.47 -6.81 -3.51
N ASP A 16 -5.82 -7.84 -2.96
CA ASP A 16 -6.25 -9.24 -3.13
C ASP A 16 -5.61 -10.16 -2.06
N PHE A 17 -6.13 -11.38 -1.96
CA PHE A 17 -5.64 -12.43 -1.07
C PHE A 17 -5.38 -13.71 -1.86
N SER A 18 -4.26 -14.37 -1.62
CA SER A 18 -3.89 -15.64 -2.25
C SER A 18 -3.42 -16.61 -1.18
N GLY A 19 -4.37 -17.34 -0.60
CA GLY A 19 -4.13 -18.21 0.55
C GLY A 19 -3.54 -17.44 1.74
N PRO A 20 -2.35 -17.83 2.26
CA PRO A 20 -1.71 -17.14 3.38
C PRO A 20 -1.01 -15.83 2.98
N LEU A 21 -0.99 -15.51 1.68
CA LEU A 21 -0.37 -14.32 1.13
C LEU A 21 -1.40 -13.23 0.84
N VAL A 22 -0.95 -12.00 0.98
CA VAL A 22 -1.73 -10.78 0.79
C VAL A 22 -1.06 -9.98 -0.31
N HIS A 23 -1.84 -9.60 -1.31
CA HIS A 23 -1.38 -8.79 -2.41
C HIS A 23 -1.56 -7.32 -2.05
N LEU A 24 -0.45 -6.59 -2.10
CA LEU A 24 -0.36 -5.19 -1.75
C LEU A 24 -0.09 -4.35 -3.01
N LEU A 25 -0.79 -3.22 -3.09
CA LEU A 25 -0.57 -2.19 -4.09
C LEU A 25 -0.27 -0.87 -3.40
N ARG A 26 0.84 -0.27 -3.79
CA ARG A 26 1.19 1.10 -3.43
C ARG A 26 0.71 2.06 -4.52
N PRO A 27 0.21 3.26 -4.19
CA PRO A 27 -0.26 4.22 -5.19
C PRO A 27 0.76 4.65 -6.24
N SER A 28 2.06 4.41 -6.01
CA SER A 28 3.13 4.62 -6.97
C SER A 28 3.21 3.53 -8.06
N GLY A 29 2.31 2.55 -8.08
CA GLY A 29 2.32 1.42 -9.02
C GLY A 29 3.13 0.22 -8.55
N LEU A 30 3.91 0.34 -7.46
CA LEU A 30 4.63 -0.78 -6.87
C LEU A 30 3.64 -1.77 -6.25
N ASN A 31 3.77 -3.05 -6.62
CA ASN A 31 2.99 -4.14 -6.05
C ASN A 31 3.92 -5.23 -5.51
N TRP A 32 3.47 -5.93 -4.47
CA TRP A 32 4.20 -7.07 -3.91
C TRP A 32 3.25 -7.98 -3.13
N ARG A 33 3.79 -9.14 -2.75
CA ARG A 33 3.09 -10.15 -1.95
C ARG A 33 3.80 -10.32 -0.62
N THR A 34 3.04 -10.41 0.46
CA THR A 34 3.59 -10.64 1.81
C THR A 34 2.66 -11.50 2.62
N SER A 35 3.13 -12.05 3.74
CA SER A 35 2.26 -12.83 4.63
C SER A 35 1.42 -11.91 5.50
N TRP A 36 0.17 -12.31 5.78
CA TRP A 36 -0.74 -11.57 6.66
C TRP A 36 -0.14 -11.25 8.04
N VAL A 37 0.67 -12.15 8.61
CA VAL A 37 1.30 -11.94 9.94
C VAL A 37 2.34 -10.82 9.94
N SER A 38 2.88 -10.47 8.77
CA SER A 38 3.82 -9.35 8.62
C SER A 38 3.11 -8.01 8.50
N LEU A 39 1.78 -8.02 8.38
CA LEU A 39 0.96 -6.82 8.25
C LEU A 39 0.45 -6.36 9.59
N ARG A 40 0.38 -5.04 9.76
CA ARG A 40 -0.45 -4.41 10.78
C ARG A 40 -1.40 -3.40 10.14
N PRO A 41 -2.52 -3.09 10.81
CA PRO A 41 -3.36 -1.97 10.41
C PRO A 41 -2.52 -0.68 10.28
N GLY A 42 -2.75 0.04 9.18
CA GLY A 42 -2.13 1.36 9.01
C GLY A 42 -2.71 2.36 10.00
N THR A 43 -1.84 3.17 10.62
CA THR A 43 -2.25 4.26 11.52
C THR A 43 -3.02 5.35 10.76
N PRO A 44 -3.80 6.20 11.44
CA PRO A 44 -4.44 7.35 10.81
C PRO A 44 -3.45 8.27 10.06
N TYR A 45 -2.23 8.40 10.57
CA TYR A 45 -1.16 9.17 9.93
C TYR A 45 -0.70 8.53 8.61
N GLU A 46 -0.42 7.23 8.62
CA GLU A 46 0.00 6.47 7.45
C GLU A 46 -1.06 6.45 6.35
N ARG A 47 -2.34 6.40 6.74
CA ARG A 47 -3.48 6.53 5.82
C ARG A 47 -3.50 7.89 5.13
N ARG A 48 -3.18 8.98 5.84
CA ARG A 48 -3.06 10.31 5.23
C ARG A 48 -1.84 10.39 4.32
N GLN A 49 -0.70 9.83 4.74
CA GLN A 49 0.52 9.80 3.94
C GLN A 49 0.31 9.08 2.60
N ILE A 50 -0.29 7.88 2.61
CA ILE A 50 -0.54 7.13 1.37
C ILE A 50 -1.53 7.85 0.44
N ALA A 51 -2.53 8.55 1.00
CA ALA A 51 -3.45 9.37 0.21
C ALA A 51 -2.76 10.59 -0.41
N ALA A 52 -1.86 11.24 0.33
CA ALA A 52 -1.05 12.34 -0.19
C ALA A 52 -0.11 11.86 -1.31
N LEU A 53 0.54 10.71 -1.14
CA LEU A 53 1.36 10.08 -2.19
C LEU A 53 0.53 9.73 -3.44
N ALA A 54 -0.68 9.22 -3.27
CA ALA A 54 -1.59 8.94 -4.39
C ALA A 54 -2.00 10.21 -5.14
N LYS A 55 -2.24 11.32 -4.42
CA LYS A 55 -2.53 12.63 -5.03
C LYS A 55 -1.33 13.15 -5.82
N LEU A 56 -0.14 13.10 -5.23
CA LEU A 56 1.10 13.52 -5.87
C LEU A 56 1.39 12.71 -7.14
N HIS A 57 1.22 11.38 -7.08
CA HIS A 57 1.45 10.51 -8.23
C HIS A 57 0.48 10.84 -9.38
N ARG A 58 -0.81 11.06 -9.09
CA ARG A 58 -1.79 11.48 -10.11
C ARG A 58 -1.47 12.84 -10.74
N GLN A 59 -0.89 13.77 -9.98
CA GLN A 59 -0.49 15.08 -10.51
C GLN A 59 0.77 14.99 -11.38
N ARG A 60 1.63 14.02 -11.13
CA ARG A 60 2.91 13.82 -11.84
C ARG A 60 2.80 12.91 -13.05
N GLN A 61 1.76 12.10 -13.17
CA GLN A 61 1.48 11.39 -14.40
C GLN A 61 0.92 12.39 -15.42
N PRO A 62 1.62 12.63 -16.57
CA PRO A 62 1.04 13.39 -17.66
C PRO A 62 -0.25 12.70 -18.05
N ARG A 63 -1.33 13.46 -18.14
CA ARG A 63 -2.59 12.99 -18.70
C ARG A 63 -2.28 12.50 -20.12
N PRO A 64 -2.67 11.26 -20.51
CA PRO A 64 -2.61 10.86 -21.91
C PRO A 64 -3.53 11.76 -22.77
#